data_AF-A0A1S3GEB2-F1
#
_entry.id   AF-A0A1S3GEB2-F1
#
_cell.length_a   1.000
_cell.length_b   1.000
_cell.length_c   1.000
_cell.angle_alpha   90.00
_cell.angle_beta   90.00
_cell.angle_gamma   90.00
#
_symmetry.space_group_name_H-M   'P 1'
#
loop_
_entity.id
_entity.type
_entity.pdbx_description
1 polymer ?
#
loop_
_entity_poly.entity_id
_entity_poly.type
_entity_poly.pdbx_seq_one_letter_code
_entity_poly.pdbx_strand_id
1 'polypeptide(L)'
;MCIIFFKFDPHPVSKNAYRFILAANRDEFYHRPAKLADFWGSNNEVLSGLDMEEGKEGGTWLGISMRGKLGALTNYLQPQQNREARGRGKLVSHFLTADMDSLSYLKKVSAEGHLYNGFNLIAADLSTTKGDVVCYYGNRGDPEPIVLTPGTYGLSNALLETPWRKLCFGKQLFMDVVEQSQTLPKDAFVAKLLDVLSNEEAQGEFLLDR
;
A
#
# COMPACT_ATOMS: atom_id res chain seq x y z
N MET A 1 5.74 -1.35 -13.04
CA MET A 1 4.45 -0.90 -12.49
C MET A 1 4.39 -1.18 -11.00
N CYS A 2 3.84 -0.28 -10.16
CA CYS A 2 3.73 -0.52 -8.72
C CYS A 2 2.94 -1.79 -8.38
N ILE A 3 3.32 -2.47 -7.31
CA ILE A 3 2.64 -3.64 -6.78
C ILE A 3 2.74 -3.68 -5.26
N ILE A 4 1.68 -4.16 -4.63
CA ILE A 4 1.57 -4.35 -3.19
C ILE A 4 0.94 -5.73 -2.98
N PHE A 5 1.58 -6.55 -2.17
CA PHE A 5 0.99 -7.75 -1.60
C PHE A 5 0.90 -7.55 -0.10
N PHE A 6 -0.24 -7.88 0.50
CA PHE A 6 -0.37 -7.84 1.94
C PHE A 6 -1.23 -8.97 2.46
N LYS A 7 -0.90 -9.46 3.65
CA LYS A 7 -1.70 -10.37 4.45
C LYS A 7 -1.98 -9.71 5.77
N PHE A 8 -3.20 -9.87 6.27
CA PHE A 8 -3.50 -9.56 7.65
C PHE A 8 -4.39 -10.61 8.31
N ASP A 9 -4.15 -10.81 9.60
CA ASP A 9 -4.87 -11.69 10.48
C ASP A 9 -4.90 -11.04 11.88
N PRO A 10 -6.04 -10.48 12.31
CA PRO A 10 -6.17 -9.85 13.63
C PRO A 10 -5.99 -10.82 14.80
N HIS A 11 -6.12 -12.13 14.58
CA HIS A 11 -6.07 -13.16 15.62
C HIS A 11 -5.11 -14.29 15.23
N PRO A 12 -3.80 -14.00 15.10
CA PRO A 12 -2.83 -15.00 14.70
C PRO A 12 -2.74 -16.12 15.74
N VAL A 13 -2.80 -17.36 15.28
CA VAL A 13 -2.87 -18.57 16.15
C VAL A 13 -1.55 -18.84 16.89
N SER A 14 -0.43 -18.34 16.38
CA SER A 14 0.93 -18.57 16.92
C SER A 14 1.53 -17.28 17.48
N LYS A 15 2.27 -17.39 18.60
CA LYS A 15 2.96 -16.26 19.24
C LYS A 15 4.00 -15.59 18.32
N ASN A 16 4.50 -16.32 17.32
CA ASN A 16 5.49 -15.83 16.36
C ASN A 16 4.86 -15.45 14.99
N ALA A 17 3.54 -15.51 14.86
CA ALA A 17 2.87 -15.13 13.63
C ALA A 17 2.66 -13.61 13.55
N TYR A 18 2.82 -13.07 12.35
CA TYR A 18 2.64 -11.65 12.07
C TYR A 18 1.15 -11.33 11.91
N ARG A 19 0.66 -10.28 12.60
CA ARG A 19 -0.69 -9.72 12.41
C ARG A 19 -0.88 -9.09 11.05
N PHE A 20 0.19 -8.49 10.51
CA PHE A 20 0.19 -7.79 9.24
C PHE A 20 1.55 -7.99 8.55
N ILE A 21 1.52 -8.37 7.28
CA ILE A 21 2.70 -8.50 6.41
C ILE A 21 2.38 -7.71 5.15
N LEU A 22 3.27 -6.81 4.73
CA LEU A 22 3.14 -6.07 3.47
C LEU A 22 4.48 -6.02 2.76
N ALA A 23 4.46 -6.38 1.49
CA ALA A 23 5.56 -6.28 0.56
C ALA A 23 5.11 -5.38 -0.60
N ALA A 24 5.86 -4.32 -0.87
CA ALA A 24 5.49 -3.36 -1.90
C ALA A 24 6.72 -2.93 -2.70
N ASN A 25 6.54 -2.79 -4.01
CA ASN A 25 7.46 -2.03 -4.85
C ASN A 25 6.78 -0.75 -5.32
N ARG A 26 7.60 0.26 -5.60
CA ARG A 26 7.17 1.48 -6.26
C ARG A 26 7.95 1.60 -7.55
N ASP A 27 7.24 1.50 -8.67
CA ASP A 27 7.83 1.79 -9.96
C ASP A 27 7.58 3.28 -10.29
N GLU A 28 8.67 4.02 -10.40
CA GLU A 28 8.68 5.46 -10.65
C GLU A 28 9.96 5.83 -11.41
N PHE A 29 9.94 6.98 -12.06
CA PHE A 29 11.14 7.60 -12.62
C PHE A 29 12.30 7.66 -11.62
N TYR A 30 13.42 7.02 -11.98
CA TYR A 30 14.65 7.01 -11.17
C TYR A 30 15.18 8.40 -10.80
N HIS A 31 14.90 9.42 -11.62
CA HIS A 31 15.34 10.79 -11.38
C HIS A 31 14.39 11.60 -10.47
N ARG A 32 13.22 11.05 -10.09
CA ARG A 32 12.30 11.74 -9.18
C ARG A 32 12.93 11.76 -7.78
N PRO A 33 13.21 12.95 -7.22
CA PRO A 33 13.89 13.04 -5.92
C PRO A 33 12.97 12.55 -4.80
N ALA A 34 13.51 11.71 -3.91
CA ALA A 34 12.81 11.21 -2.74
C ALA A 34 13.78 11.03 -1.57
N LYS A 35 13.29 11.25 -0.35
CA LYS A 35 14.02 10.92 0.88
C LYS A 35 13.81 9.45 1.22
N LEU A 36 14.88 8.78 1.66
CA LEU A 36 14.81 7.44 2.24
C LEU A 36 13.85 7.41 3.43
N ALA A 37 13.39 6.19 3.77
CA ALA A 37 12.52 6.01 4.93
C ALA A 37 13.23 6.48 6.21
N ASP A 38 12.60 7.42 6.89
CA ASP A 38 13.10 8.03 8.11
C ASP A 38 11.91 8.47 8.96
N PHE A 39 12.16 8.75 10.24
CA PHE A 39 11.13 9.26 11.14
C PHE A 39 10.89 10.76 10.92
N TRP A 40 9.61 11.16 10.89
CA TRP A 40 9.18 12.55 10.77
C TRP A 40 7.83 12.79 11.46
N GLY A 41 7.36 14.05 11.43
CA GLY A 41 6.12 14.50 12.08
C GLY A 41 6.39 15.17 13.44
N SER A 42 5.34 15.68 14.09
CA SER A 42 5.48 16.52 15.30
C SER A 42 6.21 15.85 16.47
N ASN A 43 6.27 14.51 16.49
CA ASN A 43 6.98 13.72 17.50
C ASN A 43 7.84 12.59 16.88
N ASN A 44 8.28 12.71 15.63
CA ASN A 44 8.97 11.62 14.92
C ASN A 44 8.19 10.29 14.94
N GLU A 45 6.87 10.39 14.84
CA GLU A 45 5.97 9.26 15.02
C GLU A 45 5.66 8.51 13.73
N VAL A 46 6.01 9.06 12.57
CA VAL A 46 5.74 8.45 11.26
C VAL A 46 7.04 8.00 10.61
N LEU A 47 7.11 6.74 10.22
CA LEU A 47 8.18 6.16 9.42
C LEU A 47 7.70 6.03 7.97
N SER A 48 8.30 6.80 7.07
CA SER A 48 8.06 6.66 5.62
C SER A 48 9.18 7.30 4.81
N GLY A 49 9.30 6.91 3.54
CA GLY A 49 9.98 7.76 2.56
C GLY A 49 9.14 9.01 2.27
N LEU A 50 9.77 10.09 1.79
CA LEU A 50 9.08 11.33 1.44
C LEU A 50 9.38 11.74 0.00
N ASP A 51 8.36 12.20 -0.71
CA ASP A 51 8.52 12.86 -2.00
C ASP A 51 9.24 14.19 -1.79
N MET A 52 10.26 14.44 -2.61
CA MET A 52 11.04 15.67 -2.62
C MET A 52 10.90 16.41 -3.96
N GLU A 53 10.02 15.94 -4.85
CA GLU A 53 9.70 16.64 -6.09
C GLU A 53 9.03 17.98 -5.79
N GLU A 54 9.43 19.01 -6.54
CA GLU A 54 8.92 20.37 -6.37
C GLU A 54 7.39 20.43 -6.47
N GLY A 55 6.76 20.99 -5.45
CA GLY A 55 5.30 21.07 -5.33
C GLY A 55 4.61 19.77 -4.88
N LYS A 56 5.36 18.70 -4.62
CA LYS A 56 4.87 17.41 -4.07
C LYS A 56 5.47 17.06 -2.71
N GLU A 57 6.26 17.95 -2.14
CA GLU A 57 7.02 17.73 -0.92
C GLU A 57 6.13 17.30 0.25
N GLY A 58 6.64 16.36 1.05
CA GLY A 58 5.91 15.80 2.19
C GLY A 58 4.83 14.80 1.79
N GLY A 59 4.70 14.48 0.50
CA GLY A 59 3.93 13.32 0.04
C GLY A 59 4.63 12.02 0.38
N THR A 60 3.87 10.92 0.49
CA THR A 60 4.41 9.58 0.62
C THR A 60 3.50 8.55 -0.03
N TRP A 61 4.02 7.36 -0.33
CA TRP A 61 3.29 6.25 -0.96
C TRP A 61 3.09 5.07 -0.04
N LEU A 62 3.92 4.95 1.01
CA LEU A 62 3.86 3.89 1.99
C LEU A 62 4.47 4.41 3.29
N GLY A 63 3.75 4.27 4.38
CA GLY A 63 4.26 4.63 5.69
C GLY A 63 3.47 3.97 6.81
N ILE A 64 4.06 4.00 8.00
CA ILE A 64 3.46 3.51 9.24
C ILE A 64 3.72 4.51 10.36
N SER A 65 2.75 4.73 11.24
CA SER A 65 2.91 5.52 12.45
C SER A 65 3.08 4.64 13.68
N MET A 66 3.74 5.17 14.71
CA MET A 66 3.88 4.52 16.03
C MET A 66 2.53 4.27 16.71
N ARG A 67 1.44 4.90 16.24
CA ARG A 67 0.07 4.66 16.70
C ARG A 67 -0.59 3.44 16.04
N GLY A 68 0.11 2.77 15.13
CA GLY A 68 -0.39 1.61 14.40
C GLY A 68 -1.12 1.95 13.09
N LYS A 69 -1.09 3.20 12.63
CA LYS A 69 -1.68 3.55 11.33
C LYS A 69 -0.72 3.19 10.21
N LEU A 70 -1.19 2.45 9.21
CA LEU A 70 -0.44 2.15 8.01
C LEU A 70 -1.22 2.63 6.79
N GLY A 71 -0.56 3.38 5.91
CA GLY A 71 -1.16 3.86 4.68
C GLY A 71 -0.31 3.47 3.48
N ALA A 72 -0.96 3.03 2.40
CA ALA A 72 -0.27 2.67 1.16
C ALA A 72 -1.07 3.12 -0.06
N LEU A 73 -0.38 3.62 -1.09
CA LEU A 73 -1.00 4.16 -2.29
C LEU A 73 -0.38 3.59 -3.56
N THR A 74 -1.22 3.16 -4.50
CA THR A 74 -0.82 2.87 -5.89
C THR A 74 -1.53 3.82 -6.85
N ASN A 75 -0.86 4.18 -7.93
CA ASN A 75 -1.51 4.88 -9.04
C ASN A 75 -2.42 3.91 -9.78
N TYR A 76 -3.56 4.36 -10.28
CA TYR A 76 -4.36 3.58 -11.24
C TYR A 76 -3.91 3.89 -12.67
N LEU A 77 -3.70 2.85 -13.48
CA LEU A 77 -3.33 2.92 -14.88
C LEU A 77 -4.55 3.35 -15.69
N GLN A 78 -4.52 4.56 -16.23
CA GLN A 78 -5.59 5.11 -17.06
C GLN A 78 -4.99 5.78 -18.31
N PRO A 79 -5.68 5.72 -19.47
CA PRO A 79 -5.15 6.25 -20.73
C PRO A 79 -4.88 7.75 -20.70
N GLN A 80 -5.75 8.52 -20.04
CA GLN A 80 -5.67 9.97 -19.98
C GLN A 80 -5.39 10.43 -18.54
N GLN A 81 -4.44 11.34 -18.36
CA GLN A 81 -4.15 11.96 -17.06
C GLN A 81 -4.57 13.44 -17.12
N ASN A 82 -5.31 13.89 -16.12
CA ASN A 82 -5.64 15.30 -15.94
C ASN A 82 -4.43 16.02 -15.31
N ARG A 83 -3.88 17.02 -16.01
CA ARG A 83 -2.71 17.80 -15.54
C ARG A 83 -3.05 18.72 -14.37
N GLU A 84 -4.31 19.14 -14.26
CA GLU A 84 -4.81 20.00 -13.20
C GLU A 84 -5.24 19.22 -11.94
N ALA A 85 -5.15 17.88 -11.97
CA ALA A 85 -5.53 17.06 -10.83
C ALA A 85 -4.57 17.23 -9.65
N ARG A 86 -5.12 17.14 -8.43
CA ARG A 86 -4.32 17.23 -7.21
C ARG A 86 -3.31 16.08 -7.10
N GLY A 87 -2.17 16.37 -6.48
CA GLY A 87 -1.18 15.36 -6.12
C GLY A 87 -1.73 14.38 -5.08
N ARG A 88 -1.43 13.09 -5.25
CA ARG A 88 -1.93 12.01 -4.39
C ARG A 88 -1.04 11.71 -3.18
N GLY A 89 0.23 12.12 -3.21
CA GLY A 89 1.21 11.78 -2.17
C GLY A 89 0.79 12.24 -0.77
N LYS A 90 0.04 13.33 -0.66
CA LYS A 90 -0.45 13.83 0.65
C LYS A 90 -1.57 12.98 1.24
N LEU A 91 -2.24 12.13 0.47
CA LEU A 91 -3.32 11.27 0.98
C LEU A 91 -2.80 10.30 2.05
N VAL A 92 -1.60 9.76 1.87
CA VAL A 92 -1.01 8.85 2.85
C VAL A 92 -0.45 9.62 4.05
N SER A 93 0.31 10.70 3.82
CA SER A 93 0.91 11.46 4.94
C SER A 93 -0.17 12.08 5.84
N HIS A 94 -1.24 12.63 5.26
CA HIS A 94 -2.38 13.13 6.04
C HIS A 94 -3.05 12.01 6.86
N PHE A 95 -3.22 10.80 6.33
CA PHE A 95 -3.81 9.68 7.08
C PHE A 95 -2.98 9.33 8.31
N LEU A 96 -1.66 9.25 8.13
CA LEU A 96 -0.69 8.83 9.15
C LEU A 96 -0.62 9.81 10.32
N THR A 97 -0.87 11.10 10.08
CA THR A 97 -0.86 12.16 11.10
C THR A 97 -2.24 12.57 11.60
N ALA A 98 -3.31 12.18 10.91
CA ALA A 98 -4.67 12.54 11.30
C ALA A 98 -5.12 11.79 12.56
N ASP A 99 -5.99 12.40 13.35
CA ASP A 99 -6.73 11.72 14.42
C ASP A 99 -8.13 11.33 13.90
N MET A 100 -8.18 10.28 13.10
CA MET A 100 -9.38 9.78 12.42
C MET A 100 -9.23 8.30 12.11
N ASP A 101 -10.27 7.48 12.26
CA ASP A 101 -10.20 6.06 11.90
C ASP A 101 -10.10 5.84 10.38
N SER A 102 -9.65 4.66 9.97
CA SER A 102 -9.41 4.31 8.56
C SER A 102 -10.64 4.50 7.67
N LEU A 103 -11.83 4.06 8.12
CA LEU A 103 -13.03 4.11 7.29
C LEU A 103 -13.54 5.55 7.14
N SER A 104 -13.59 6.31 8.23
CA SER A 104 -13.96 7.74 8.20
C SER A 104 -13.01 8.55 7.32
N TYR A 105 -11.71 8.26 7.39
CA TYR A 105 -10.72 8.91 6.55
C TYR A 105 -10.94 8.61 5.06
N LEU A 106 -11.14 7.34 4.70
CA LEU A 106 -11.41 6.99 3.30
C LEU A 106 -12.73 7.56 2.78
N LYS A 107 -13.77 7.68 3.61
CA LYS A 107 -15.03 8.36 3.22
C LYS A 107 -14.82 9.84 2.92
N LYS A 108 -13.97 10.51 3.70
CA LYS A 108 -13.58 11.89 3.41
C LYS A 108 -12.83 11.99 2.08
N VAL A 109 -11.91 11.06 1.84
CA VAL A 109 -11.16 10.98 0.58
C VAL A 109 -12.08 10.69 -0.61
N SER A 110 -13.08 9.81 -0.46
CA SER A 110 -13.98 9.42 -1.54
C SER A 110 -14.88 10.56 -2.00
N ALA A 111 -15.34 11.42 -1.08
CA ALA A 111 -16.07 12.65 -1.41
C ALA A 111 -15.26 13.59 -2.33
N GLU A 112 -13.93 13.59 -2.20
CA GLU A 112 -13.01 14.39 -3.01
C GLU A 112 -12.31 13.58 -4.12
N GLY A 113 -12.69 12.31 -4.35
CA GLY A 113 -11.97 11.39 -5.23
C GLY A 113 -11.86 11.88 -6.68
N HIS A 114 -12.83 12.67 -7.13
CA HIS A 114 -12.89 13.29 -8.45
C HIS A 114 -11.81 14.37 -8.70
N LEU A 115 -11.20 14.90 -7.64
CA LEU A 115 -10.14 15.92 -7.72
C LEU A 115 -8.76 15.34 -8.06
N TYR A 116 -8.64 14.01 -8.11
CA TYR A 116 -7.38 13.30 -8.31
C TYR A 116 -7.40 12.48 -9.60
N ASN A 117 -6.23 12.28 -10.22
CA ASN A 117 -6.05 11.18 -11.17
C ASN A 117 -6.24 9.84 -10.47
N GLY A 118 -6.48 8.78 -11.25
CA GLY A 118 -6.80 7.47 -10.72
C GLY A 118 -5.80 6.96 -9.68
N PHE A 119 -6.28 6.43 -8.57
CA PHE A 119 -5.47 5.90 -7.47
C PHE A 119 -6.22 4.83 -6.69
N ASN A 120 -5.44 4.08 -5.92
CA ASN A 120 -5.91 3.19 -4.88
C ASN A 120 -5.24 3.57 -3.56
N LEU A 121 -5.97 3.45 -2.46
CA LEU A 121 -5.52 3.79 -1.12
C LEU A 121 -5.93 2.70 -0.14
N ILE A 122 -4.94 2.15 0.54
CA ILE A 122 -5.11 1.27 1.70
C ILE A 122 -4.90 2.12 2.95
N ALA A 123 -5.84 2.04 3.88
CA ALA A 123 -5.74 2.66 5.20
C ALA A 123 -5.99 1.59 6.27
N ALA A 124 -4.96 1.28 7.03
CA ALA A 124 -5.02 0.31 8.12
C ALA A 124 -4.81 0.99 9.47
N ASP A 125 -5.63 0.62 10.44
CA ASP A 125 -5.44 0.93 11.85
C ASP A 125 -5.15 -0.39 12.56
N LEU A 126 -3.91 -0.59 12.99
CA LEU A 126 -3.41 -1.81 13.64
C LEU A 126 -3.33 -1.63 15.15
N SER A 127 -4.26 -0.86 15.72
CA SER A 127 -4.29 -0.54 17.14
C SER A 127 -4.72 -1.75 17.98
N THR A 128 -3.91 -2.10 18.96
CA THR A 128 -4.20 -3.18 19.93
C THR A 128 -5.43 -2.88 20.79
N THR A 129 -5.88 -1.62 20.89
CA THR A 129 -6.99 -1.22 21.75
C THR A 129 -8.34 -1.15 21.03
N LYS A 130 -8.35 -0.85 19.72
CA LYS A 130 -9.58 -0.71 18.92
C LYS A 130 -9.83 -1.89 17.97
N GLY A 131 -8.88 -2.80 17.86
CA GLY A 131 -8.89 -3.91 16.89
C GLY A 131 -8.30 -3.48 15.55
N ASP A 132 -7.83 -4.47 14.78
CA ASP A 132 -7.25 -4.22 13.47
C ASP A 132 -8.35 -3.96 12.44
N VAL A 133 -8.31 -2.80 11.79
CA VAL A 133 -9.23 -2.42 10.72
C VAL A 133 -8.43 -2.04 9.48
N VAL A 134 -8.60 -2.81 8.40
CA VAL A 134 -7.97 -2.53 7.11
C VAL A 134 -9.05 -2.13 6.12
N CYS A 135 -8.94 -0.93 5.56
CA CYS A 135 -9.88 -0.41 4.58
C CYS A 135 -9.19 -0.17 3.23
N TYR A 136 -9.98 -0.24 2.16
CA TYR A 136 -9.56 0.03 0.80
C TYR A 136 -10.51 1.01 0.11
N TYR A 137 -9.94 1.89 -0.70
CA TYR A 137 -10.67 2.75 -1.64
C TYR A 137 -9.89 2.91 -2.95
N GLY A 138 -10.58 2.82 -4.07
CA GLY A 138 -10.04 3.18 -5.38
C GLY A 138 -11.00 4.12 -6.11
N ASN A 139 -10.55 5.31 -6.49
CA ASN A 139 -11.44 6.35 -7.06
C ASN A 139 -11.90 6.08 -8.51
N ARG A 140 -11.57 4.89 -9.04
CA ARG A 140 -12.05 4.36 -10.33
C ARG A 140 -12.98 3.15 -10.16
N GLY A 141 -13.24 2.72 -8.93
CA GLY A 141 -14.17 1.65 -8.59
C GLY A 141 -15.44 2.21 -7.95
N ASP A 142 -15.96 1.49 -6.96
CA ASP A 142 -17.14 1.89 -6.22
C ASP A 142 -16.94 3.23 -5.48
N PRO A 143 -18.01 4.04 -5.33
CA PRO A 143 -17.92 5.35 -4.68
C PRO A 143 -17.63 5.24 -3.18
N GLU A 144 -18.03 4.13 -2.54
CA GLU A 144 -17.85 3.91 -1.12
C GLU A 144 -16.59 3.09 -0.81
N PRO A 145 -15.80 3.45 0.21
CA PRO A 145 -14.70 2.63 0.68
C PRO A 145 -15.23 1.36 1.37
N ILE A 146 -14.43 0.29 1.32
CA ILE A 146 -14.77 -1.00 1.92
C ILE A 146 -13.84 -1.34 3.09
N VAL A 147 -14.38 -2.04 4.08
CA VAL A 147 -13.59 -2.72 5.11
C VAL A 147 -13.24 -4.11 4.60
N LEU A 148 -11.95 -4.45 4.59
CA LEU A 148 -11.48 -5.74 4.14
C LEU A 148 -11.63 -6.79 5.23
N THR A 149 -12.00 -8.00 4.83
CA THR A 149 -11.98 -9.18 5.70
C THR A 149 -10.56 -9.72 5.83
N PRO A 150 -10.19 -10.36 6.96
CA PRO A 150 -8.87 -11.01 7.11
C PRO A 150 -8.55 -11.92 5.92
N GLY A 151 -7.32 -11.82 5.40
CA GLY A 151 -6.94 -12.53 4.19
C GLY A 151 -5.65 -12.01 3.56
N THR A 152 -5.39 -12.50 2.35
CA THR A 152 -4.25 -12.11 1.51
C THR A 152 -4.76 -11.38 0.28
N TYR A 153 -4.14 -10.24 -0.01
CA TYR A 153 -4.55 -9.33 -1.07
C TYR A 153 -3.36 -8.90 -1.93
N GLY A 154 -3.64 -8.62 -3.19
CA GLY A 154 -2.76 -8.04 -4.18
C GLY A 154 -3.38 -6.77 -4.76
N LEU A 155 -2.56 -5.74 -4.91
CA LEU A 155 -2.92 -4.47 -5.50
C LEU A 155 -1.80 -4.03 -6.46
N SER A 156 -2.15 -3.66 -7.69
CA SER A 156 -1.21 -3.04 -8.63
C SER A 156 -1.78 -1.71 -9.12
N ASN A 157 -1.60 -1.39 -10.41
CA ASN A 157 -2.13 -0.19 -11.03
C ASN A 157 -3.55 -0.36 -11.58
N ALA A 158 -4.36 -1.19 -10.95
CA ALA A 158 -5.78 -1.36 -11.24
C ALA A 158 -6.54 -1.45 -9.90
N LEU A 159 -7.84 -1.76 -9.91
CA LEU A 159 -8.58 -1.98 -8.67
C LEU A 159 -8.03 -3.19 -7.90
N LEU A 160 -8.25 -3.22 -6.59
CA LEU A 160 -7.88 -4.33 -5.71
C LEU A 160 -8.29 -5.68 -6.32
N GLU A 161 -7.39 -6.67 -6.28
CA GLU A 161 -7.62 -8.02 -6.82
C GLU A 161 -7.94 -8.09 -8.32
N THR A 162 -7.67 -7.04 -9.12
CA THR A 162 -7.80 -7.15 -10.59
C THR A 162 -6.86 -8.25 -11.10
N PRO A 163 -7.36 -9.28 -11.81
CA PRO A 163 -6.65 -10.53 -12.05
C PRO A 163 -5.63 -10.44 -13.21
N TRP A 164 -4.70 -9.50 -13.11
CA TRP A 164 -3.56 -9.44 -14.02
C TRP A 164 -2.64 -10.62 -13.76
N ARG A 165 -2.12 -11.25 -14.81
CA ARG A 165 -1.24 -12.43 -14.71
C ARG A 165 -0.10 -12.22 -13.70
N LYS A 166 0.55 -11.06 -13.75
CA LYS A 166 1.59 -10.68 -12.78
C LYS A 166 1.12 -10.63 -11.33
N LEU A 167 -0.11 -10.17 -11.11
CA LEU A 167 -0.67 -10.00 -9.76
C LEU A 167 -0.99 -11.37 -9.20
N CYS A 168 -1.64 -12.22 -9.99
CA CYS A 168 -1.96 -13.59 -9.61
C CYS A 168 -0.68 -14.39 -9.30
N PHE A 169 0.31 -14.33 -10.18
CA PHE A 169 1.58 -15.04 -10.00
C PHE A 169 2.37 -14.53 -8.79
N GLY A 170 2.59 -13.21 -8.69
CA GLY A 170 3.30 -12.64 -7.56
C GLY A 170 2.57 -12.82 -6.22
N LYS A 171 1.24 -12.81 -6.22
CA LYS A 171 0.42 -13.10 -5.03
C LYS A 171 0.60 -14.55 -4.59
N GLN A 172 0.70 -15.49 -5.52
CA GLN A 172 1.00 -16.88 -5.18
C GLN A 172 2.38 -17.02 -4.54
N LEU A 173 3.42 -16.44 -5.15
CA LEU A 173 4.77 -16.45 -4.57
C LEU A 173 4.82 -15.80 -3.18
N PHE A 174 4.10 -14.68 -3.00
CA PHE A 174 3.95 -14.04 -1.70
C PHE A 174 3.29 -14.97 -0.67
N MET A 175 2.22 -15.67 -1.04
CA MET A 175 1.55 -16.63 -0.16
C MET A 175 2.49 -17.77 0.25
N ASP A 176 3.24 -18.34 -0.69
CA ASP A 176 4.19 -19.43 -0.42
C ASP A 176 5.30 -19.01 0.56
N VAL A 177 5.77 -17.76 0.46
CA VAL A 177 6.75 -17.18 1.40
C VAL A 177 6.12 -16.93 2.77
N VAL A 178 4.90 -16.44 2.81
CA VAL A 178 4.16 -16.14 4.05
C VAL A 178 3.85 -17.40 4.85
N GLU A 179 3.59 -18.53 4.21
CA GLU A 179 3.42 -19.82 4.91
C GLU A 179 4.68 -20.24 5.70
N GLN A 180 5.85 -19.78 5.26
CA GLN A 180 7.14 -20.07 5.91
C GLN A 180 7.51 -19.04 6.98
N SER A 181 6.64 -18.05 7.26
CA SER A 181 6.97 -16.91 8.15
C SER A 181 7.28 -17.34 9.58
N GLN A 182 6.76 -18.48 10.04
CA GLN A 182 6.97 -18.98 11.40
C GLN A 182 8.23 -19.83 11.54
N THR A 183 8.76 -20.35 10.42
CA THR A 183 9.92 -21.24 10.40
C THR A 183 11.22 -20.52 10.06
N LEU A 184 11.13 -19.43 9.29
CA LEU A 184 12.30 -18.69 8.85
C LEU A 184 12.73 -17.64 9.88
N PRO A 185 14.05 -17.41 10.05
CA PRO A 185 14.54 -16.22 10.70
C PRO A 185 14.02 -14.96 10.00
N LYS A 186 13.76 -13.89 10.77
CA LYS A 186 13.19 -12.63 10.27
C LYS A 186 13.91 -12.09 9.02
N ASP A 187 15.23 -12.06 9.01
CA ASP A 187 15.99 -11.48 7.90
C ASP A 187 15.88 -12.34 6.63
N ALA A 188 15.88 -13.67 6.78
CA ALA A 188 15.64 -14.58 5.66
C ALA A 188 14.20 -14.47 5.13
N PHE A 189 13.22 -14.26 6.02
CA PHE A 189 11.83 -14.03 5.63
C PHE A 189 11.69 -12.71 4.84
N VAL A 190 12.32 -11.62 5.31
CA VAL A 190 12.35 -10.33 4.60
C VAL A 190 13.04 -10.48 3.25
N ALA A 191 14.18 -11.18 3.17
CA ALA A 191 14.87 -11.41 1.91
C ALA A 191 13.98 -12.13 0.88
N LYS A 192 13.28 -13.20 1.29
CA LYS A 192 12.33 -13.89 0.40
C LYS A 192 11.20 -12.98 -0.08
N LEU A 193 10.67 -12.09 0.78
CA LEU A 193 9.67 -11.12 0.34
C LEU A 193 10.23 -10.13 -0.71
N LEU A 194 11.49 -9.73 -0.58
CA LEU A 194 12.17 -8.89 -1.58
C LEU A 194 12.43 -9.65 -2.88
N ASP A 195 12.73 -10.95 -2.82
CA ASP A 195 12.87 -11.81 -4.01
C ASP A 195 11.55 -11.89 -4.80
N VAL A 196 10.40 -11.99 -4.10
CA VAL A 196 9.07 -11.93 -4.74
C VAL A 196 8.87 -10.62 -5.50
N LEU A 197 9.28 -9.49 -4.92
CA LEU A 197 9.15 -8.16 -5.56
C LEU A 197 10.12 -7.94 -6.72
N SER A 198 11.25 -8.66 -6.72
CA SER A 198 12.31 -8.57 -7.73
C SER A 198 12.14 -9.59 -8.87
N ASN A 199 11.11 -10.44 -8.81
CA ASN A 199 10.89 -11.49 -9.80
C ASN A 199 10.49 -10.90 -11.17
N GLU A 200 11.33 -11.12 -12.18
CA GLU A 200 11.13 -10.60 -13.54
C GLU A 200 9.97 -11.25 -14.30
N GLU A 201 9.59 -12.50 -14.01
CA GLU A 201 8.41 -13.13 -14.63
C GLU A 201 7.11 -12.48 -14.12
N ALA A 202 7.10 -12.02 -12.87
CA ALA A 202 6.05 -11.14 -12.35
C ALA A 202 6.11 -9.72 -12.95
N GLN A 203 7.19 -9.32 -13.62
CA GLN A 203 7.33 -8.00 -14.27
C GLN A 203 7.33 -8.05 -15.81
N GLY A 204 7.41 -9.23 -16.43
CA GLY A 204 7.83 -9.38 -17.83
C GLY A 204 6.75 -9.30 -18.90
N GLU A 205 5.47 -9.46 -18.56
CA GLU A 205 4.40 -9.47 -19.57
C GLU A 205 3.55 -8.20 -19.54
N PHE A 206 4.13 -7.08 -19.94
CA PHE A 206 3.43 -5.80 -20.10
C PHE A 206 3.12 -5.42 -21.56
N LEU A 207 3.43 -6.29 -22.52
CA LEU A 207 3.35 -5.96 -23.94
C LEU A 207 2.31 -6.73 -24.76
N LEU A 208 1.62 -7.73 -24.18
CA LEU A 208 0.68 -8.56 -24.94
C LEU A 208 -0.81 -8.40 -24.58
N ASP A 209 -1.15 -7.74 -23.47
CA ASP A 209 -2.54 -7.42 -23.11
C ASP A 209 -2.91 -5.95 -23.42
N ARG A 210 -2.41 -5.42 -24.54
CA ARG A 210 -2.89 -4.13 -25.08
C ARG A 210 -4.00 -4.33 -26.10
#